data_AF-A0A7M1QYC4-F1
#
_entry.id   AF-A0A7M1QYC4-F1
#
_cell.length_a   1.000
_cell.length_b   1.000
_cell.length_c   1.000
_cell.angle_alpha   90.00
_cell.angle_beta   90.00
_cell.angle_gamma   90.00
#
_symmetry.space_group_name_H-M   'P 1'
#
loop_
_entity.id
_entity.type
_entity.pdbx_description
1 polymer ?
#
loop_
_entity_poly.entity_id
_entity_poly.type
_entity_poly.pdbx_seq_one_letter_code
_entity_poly.pdbx_strand_id
1 'polypeptide(L)'
;MILASRGPVYGTKQDAGGPGNRYHTDCDCLVVPLRGRWESDRTAPSGMRWHGETVDGYDHEKLYVDEYKPYWRDGDSIEAVIRRRDKAIALAEKRKREARKGILVKPRKPTKVIFEPGAERGAKPQDIVTAETLAHHGFTVVIKAIDRTPGAKNPDYLIGGEVWEMKAPEGSSEKNTISGQFKRARKQASRMVLDLGRIRLDERVAKSQAIERFYGQNKLTHLLIVTKSREVFLYTLG
;
A
#
# COMPACT_ATOMS: atom_id res chain seq x y z
N MET A 1 -13.98 -0.59 -29.79
CA MET A 1 -13.12 0.60 -29.68
C MET A 1 -12.63 0.68 -28.26
N ILE A 2 -11.42 0.18 -27.94
CA ILE A 2 -10.75 0.52 -26.66
C ILE A 2 -9.22 0.45 -26.76
N LEU A 3 -8.59 1.56 -26.40
CA LEU A 3 -7.60 1.59 -25.33
C LEU A 3 -7.99 2.77 -24.44
N ALA A 4 -8.55 2.46 -23.26
CA ALA A 4 -9.06 3.40 -22.27
C ALA A 4 -7.93 4.15 -21.54
N SER A 5 -6.88 4.49 -22.28
CA SER A 5 -5.79 5.33 -21.83
C SER A 5 -5.47 6.46 -22.82
N ARG A 6 -6.00 6.44 -24.05
CA ARG A 6 -5.63 7.38 -25.14
C ARG A 6 -6.77 8.28 -25.65
N GLY A 7 -7.93 8.26 -25.02
CA GLY A 7 -9.13 8.96 -25.54
C GLY A 7 -9.77 8.26 -26.76
N PRO A 8 -10.62 8.94 -27.53
CA PRO A 8 -11.26 8.36 -28.72
C PRO A 8 -10.23 8.09 -29.83
N VAL A 9 -9.97 6.82 -30.18
CA VAL A 9 -8.86 6.43 -31.08
C VAL A 9 -9.32 5.95 -32.48
N TYR A 10 -10.56 5.49 -32.63
CA TYR A 10 -11.03 4.83 -33.87
C TYR A 10 -12.31 5.45 -34.39
N GLY A 11 -12.43 5.61 -35.71
CA GLY A 11 -13.63 6.14 -36.37
C GLY A 11 -14.72 5.10 -36.63
N THR A 12 -14.37 3.80 -36.64
CA THR A 12 -15.32 2.71 -36.91
C THR A 12 -15.15 1.51 -35.97
N LYS A 13 -16.17 0.65 -35.92
CA LYS A 13 -16.13 -0.61 -35.17
C LYS A 13 -15.09 -1.59 -35.74
N GLN A 14 -14.87 -1.59 -37.05
CA GLN A 14 -13.85 -2.42 -37.71
C GLN A 14 -12.42 -1.98 -37.34
N ASP A 15 -12.13 -0.67 -37.38
CA ASP A 15 -10.79 -0.15 -37.08
C ASP A 15 -10.38 -0.43 -35.63
N ALA A 16 -11.37 -0.49 -34.75
CA ALA A 16 -11.21 -0.75 -33.34
C ALA A 16 -10.83 -2.19 -32.95
N GLY A 17 -10.84 -3.15 -33.88
CA GLY A 17 -10.62 -4.58 -33.59
C GLY A 17 -9.64 -5.29 -34.53
N GLY A 18 -9.07 -4.58 -35.51
CA GLY A 18 -8.20 -5.15 -36.55
C GLY A 18 -8.87 -6.26 -37.38
N PRO A 19 -8.11 -6.97 -38.23
CA PRO A 19 -8.62 -8.11 -39.00
C PRO A 19 -9.11 -9.22 -38.05
N GLY A 20 -10.43 -9.39 -37.97
CA GLY A 20 -11.08 -10.44 -37.18
C GLY A 20 -11.65 -10.01 -35.82
N ASN A 21 -11.78 -8.70 -35.52
CA ASN A 21 -12.37 -8.19 -34.26
C ASN A 21 -11.73 -8.82 -33.00
N ARG A 22 -10.42 -9.04 -33.03
CA ARG A 22 -9.70 -9.68 -31.92
C ARG A 22 -9.41 -8.65 -30.84
N TYR A 23 -10.40 -8.42 -29.98
CA TYR A 23 -10.13 -7.87 -28.65
C TYR A 23 -9.20 -8.85 -27.92
N HIS A 24 -8.27 -8.33 -27.11
CA HIS A 24 -7.39 -9.16 -26.29
C HIS A 24 -8.23 -10.22 -25.56
N THR A 25 -7.82 -11.49 -25.64
CA THR A 25 -8.47 -12.57 -24.88
C THR A 25 -8.48 -12.16 -23.42
N ASP A 26 -9.65 -12.19 -22.78
CA ASP A 26 -9.88 -11.81 -21.38
C ASP A 26 -9.78 -10.30 -21.03
N CYS A 27 -10.06 -9.38 -21.97
CA CYS A 27 -10.28 -7.96 -21.61
C CYS A 27 -11.74 -7.66 -21.22
N ASP A 28 -11.96 -6.97 -20.09
CA ASP A 28 -13.24 -6.41 -19.61
C ASP A 28 -13.61 -5.05 -20.25
N CYS A 29 -12.89 -4.72 -21.31
CA CYS A 29 -13.06 -3.61 -22.21
C CYS A 29 -14.55 -3.31 -22.59
N LEU A 30 -15.13 -2.18 -22.14
CA LEU A 30 -16.41 -1.61 -22.64
C LEU A 30 -16.28 -0.63 -23.83
N VAL A 31 -16.87 -0.98 -24.99
CA VAL A 31 -16.91 -0.07 -26.15
C VAL A 31 -17.92 1.06 -25.90
N VAL A 32 -17.43 2.26 -25.61
CA VAL A 32 -18.28 3.44 -25.38
C VAL A 32 -18.26 4.35 -26.61
N PRO A 33 -19.32 4.40 -27.44
CA PRO A 33 -19.36 5.32 -28.58
C PRO A 33 -19.42 6.77 -28.08
N LEU A 34 -18.62 7.65 -28.68
CA LEU A 34 -18.58 9.08 -28.39
C LEU A 34 -18.70 9.89 -29.67
N ARG A 35 -19.49 10.97 -29.65
CA ARG A 35 -19.57 11.94 -30.75
C ARG A 35 -18.63 13.11 -30.50
N GLY A 36 -17.72 13.35 -31.45
CA GLY A 36 -16.81 14.47 -31.38
C GLY A 36 -15.70 14.37 -32.41
N ARG A 37 -14.70 15.25 -32.28
CA ARG A 37 -13.51 15.27 -33.12
C ARG A 37 -12.29 15.75 -32.34
N TRP A 38 -11.13 15.30 -32.79
CA TRP A 38 -9.85 15.87 -32.37
C TRP A 38 -9.51 17.07 -33.25
N GLU A 39 -9.12 18.18 -32.63
CA GLU A 39 -8.61 19.36 -33.31
C GLU A 39 -7.19 19.66 -32.86
N SER A 40 -6.36 20.19 -33.76
CA SER A 40 -5.01 20.61 -33.41
C SER A 40 -5.06 21.80 -32.46
N ASP A 41 -4.43 21.68 -31.30
CA ASP A 41 -4.34 22.74 -30.30
C ASP A 41 -2.93 22.73 -29.72
N ARG A 42 -2.13 23.74 -30.08
CA ARG A 42 -0.74 23.88 -29.59
C ARG A 42 -0.66 24.16 -28.09
N THR A 43 -1.75 24.58 -27.48
CA THR A 43 -1.83 24.80 -26.03
C THR A 43 -2.18 23.51 -25.28
N ALA A 44 -2.73 22.51 -25.97
CA ALA A 44 -3.04 21.21 -25.38
C ALA A 44 -1.74 20.40 -25.15
N PRO A 45 -1.62 19.68 -24.02
CA PRO A 45 -0.43 18.89 -23.70
C PRO A 45 -0.03 17.85 -24.75
N SER A 46 -0.99 17.34 -25.52
CA SER A 46 -0.80 16.36 -26.60
C SER A 46 -0.66 17.02 -27.99
N GLY A 47 -0.83 18.34 -28.09
CA GLY A 47 -0.98 19.05 -29.36
C GLY A 47 -2.35 18.88 -30.03
N MET A 48 -3.27 18.15 -29.40
CA MET A 48 -4.63 17.87 -29.89
C MET A 48 -5.64 18.01 -28.76
N ARG A 49 -6.77 18.67 -29.01
CA ARG A 49 -7.88 18.79 -28.07
C ARG A 49 -9.10 18.02 -28.58
N TRP A 50 -9.76 17.28 -27.69
CA TRP A 50 -11.02 16.63 -27.99
C TRP A 50 -12.17 17.62 -27.85
N HIS A 51 -12.99 17.75 -28.89
CA HIS A 51 -14.22 18.52 -28.90
C HIS A 51 -15.39 17.58 -29.14
N GLY A 52 -16.12 17.25 -28.07
CA GLY A 52 -17.28 16.36 -28.16
C GLY A 52 -17.75 15.84 -26.82
N GLU A 53 -18.51 14.75 -26.88
CA GLU A 53 -18.99 14.01 -25.72
C GLU A 53 -17.82 13.49 -24.88
N THR A 54 -17.97 13.58 -23.56
CA THR A 54 -17.05 13.02 -22.58
C THR A 54 -17.72 11.89 -21.82
N VAL A 55 -16.96 10.89 -21.41
CA VAL A 55 -17.45 9.87 -20.48
C VAL A 55 -17.26 10.41 -19.07
N ASP A 56 -18.30 10.30 -18.23
CA ASP A 56 -18.20 10.71 -16.83
C ASP A 56 -17.04 9.97 -16.13
N GLY A 57 -16.23 10.72 -15.38
CA GLY A 57 -15.00 10.22 -14.76
C GLY A 57 -13.81 10.01 -15.72
N TYR A 58 -13.90 10.41 -17.00
CA TYR A 58 -12.84 10.17 -17.98
C TYR A 58 -12.41 11.47 -18.70
N ASP A 59 -11.35 12.08 -18.20
CA ASP A 59 -10.70 13.25 -18.80
C ASP A 59 -9.53 12.80 -19.70
N HIS A 60 -9.69 13.02 -21.00
CA HIS A 60 -8.75 12.60 -22.03
C HIS A 60 -7.38 13.30 -21.92
N GLU A 61 -7.36 14.59 -21.60
CA GLU A 61 -6.11 15.35 -21.48
C GLU A 61 -5.37 14.95 -20.21
N LYS A 62 -6.11 14.80 -19.11
CA LYS A 62 -5.54 14.32 -17.85
C LYS A 62 -4.89 12.95 -18.00
N LEU A 63 -5.54 12.00 -18.67
CA LEU A 63 -4.97 10.67 -18.91
C LEU A 63 -3.69 10.75 -19.73
N TYR A 64 -3.66 11.57 -20.79
CA TYR A 64 -2.43 11.75 -21.56
C TYR A 64 -1.30 12.31 -20.69
N VAL A 65 -1.58 13.33 -19.88
CA VAL A 65 -0.61 13.98 -18.99
C VAL A 65 -0.10 13.02 -17.92
N ASP A 66 -0.95 12.20 -17.34
CA ASP A 66 -0.59 11.32 -16.23
C ASP A 66 0.08 10.02 -16.72
N GLU A 67 -0.40 9.44 -17.83
CA GLU A 67 0.00 8.10 -18.28
C GLU A 67 1.05 8.09 -19.39
N TYR A 68 1.11 9.12 -20.24
CA TYR A 68 1.95 9.11 -21.45
C TYR A 68 3.04 10.19 -21.44
N LYS A 69 2.67 11.43 -21.12
CA LYS A 69 3.58 12.58 -21.11
C LYS A 69 4.86 12.35 -20.28
N PRO A 70 4.85 11.68 -19.10
CA PRO A 70 6.06 11.46 -18.31
C PRO A 70 7.08 10.54 -19.00
N TYR A 71 6.63 9.75 -19.98
CA TYR A 71 7.46 8.81 -20.72
C TYR A 71 7.83 9.33 -22.11
N TRP A 72 7.27 10.44 -22.57
CA TRP A 72 7.50 11.02 -23.88
C TRP A 72 8.82 11.79 -23.95
N ARG A 73 9.50 11.74 -25.09
CA ARG A 73 10.69 12.54 -25.42
C ARG A 73 10.60 13.03 -26.86
N ASP A 74 11.25 14.15 -27.16
CA ASP A 74 11.26 14.72 -28.51
C ASP A 74 11.81 13.72 -29.53
N GLY A 75 11.07 13.54 -30.64
CA GLY A 75 11.43 12.60 -31.71
C GLY A 75 11.05 11.13 -31.46
N ASP A 76 10.34 10.82 -30.37
CA ASP A 76 9.93 9.45 -30.08
C ASP A 76 8.86 8.89 -31.02
N SER A 77 8.98 7.59 -31.31
CA SER A 77 7.85 6.80 -31.81
C SER A 77 6.91 6.40 -30.67
N ILE A 78 5.65 6.16 -30.98
CA ILE A 78 4.64 5.71 -30.01
C ILE A 78 5.08 4.40 -29.35
N GLU A 79 5.70 3.47 -30.08
CA GLU A 79 6.20 2.20 -29.54
C GLU A 79 7.31 2.42 -28.50
N ALA A 80 8.17 3.42 -28.70
CA ALA A 80 9.23 3.73 -27.75
C ALA A 80 8.65 4.21 -26.40
N VAL A 81 7.60 5.03 -26.46
CA VAL A 81 6.89 5.53 -25.27
C VAL A 81 6.18 4.38 -24.54
N ILE A 82 5.46 3.51 -25.27
CA ILE A 82 4.82 2.32 -24.68
C ILE A 82 5.85 1.44 -23.96
N ARG A 83 6.96 1.09 -24.63
CA ARG A 83 8.00 0.25 -24.04
C ARG A 83 8.57 0.83 -22.75
N ARG A 84 8.75 2.15 -22.67
CA ARG A 84 9.23 2.81 -21.43
C ARG A 84 8.19 2.75 -20.32
N ARG A 85 6.93 3.06 -20.64
CA ARG A 85 5.83 2.98 -19.69
C ARG A 85 5.68 1.56 -19.12
N ASP A 86 5.65 0.55 -19.98
CA ASP A 86 5.49 -0.84 -19.56
C ASP A 86 6.67 -1.30 -18.69
N LYS A 87 7.89 -0.91 -19.07
CA LYS A 87 9.08 -1.16 -18.25
C LYS A 87 8.99 -0.48 -16.88
N ALA A 88 8.46 0.75 -16.81
CA ALA A 88 8.28 1.48 -15.56
C ALA A 88 7.19 0.83 -14.68
N ILE A 89 6.07 0.40 -15.26
CA ILE A 89 5.01 -0.33 -14.56
C ILE A 89 5.55 -1.65 -14.02
N ALA A 90 6.20 -2.46 -14.85
CA ALA A 90 6.78 -3.74 -14.44
C ALA A 90 7.82 -3.55 -13.33
N LEU A 91 8.64 -2.50 -13.41
CA LEU A 91 9.59 -2.16 -12.34
C LEU A 91 8.88 -1.73 -11.05
N ALA A 92 7.81 -0.94 -11.14
CA ALA A 92 7.02 -0.50 -10.00
C ALA A 92 6.31 -1.70 -9.33
N GLU A 93 5.73 -2.61 -10.10
CA GLU A 93 5.13 -3.85 -9.61
C GLU A 93 6.17 -4.75 -8.95
N LYS A 94 7.34 -4.92 -9.57
CA LYS A 94 8.47 -5.65 -8.97
C LYS A 94 8.86 -5.03 -7.63
N ARG A 95 9.01 -3.70 -7.55
CA ARG A 95 9.31 -2.99 -6.30
C ARG A 95 8.23 -3.21 -5.24
N LYS A 96 6.94 -3.09 -5.60
CA LYS A 96 5.82 -3.40 -4.71
C LYS A 96 5.88 -4.83 -4.19
N ARG A 97 6.16 -5.80 -5.07
CA ARG A 97 6.29 -7.22 -4.70
C ARG A 97 7.44 -7.45 -3.73
N GLU A 98 8.61 -6.87 -3.98
CA GLU A 98 9.76 -6.98 -3.08
C GLU A 98 9.48 -6.30 -1.72
N ALA A 99 8.90 -5.11 -1.71
CA ALA A 99 8.53 -4.41 -0.47
C ALA A 99 7.51 -5.22 0.37
N ARG A 100 6.58 -5.91 -0.28
CA ARG A 100 5.59 -6.79 0.37
C ARG A 100 6.17 -8.07 0.95
N LYS A 101 7.41 -8.46 0.62
CA LYS A 101 8.08 -9.58 1.32
C LYS A 101 8.47 -9.20 2.75
N GLY A 102 8.65 -7.91 3.02
CA GLY A 102 9.19 -7.41 4.27
C GLY A 102 10.66 -7.80 4.45
N ILE A 103 11.30 -7.16 5.41
CA ILE A 103 12.67 -7.49 5.80
C ILE A 103 12.59 -8.40 7.02
N LEU A 104 13.05 -9.65 6.88
CA LEU A 104 13.21 -10.53 8.04
C LEU A 104 14.28 -9.94 8.96
N VAL A 105 13.87 -9.53 10.16
CA VAL A 105 14.79 -9.06 11.19
C VAL A 105 15.40 -10.29 11.83
N LYS A 106 16.67 -10.57 11.53
CA LYS A 106 17.38 -11.70 12.13
C LYS A 106 17.54 -11.50 13.64
N PRO A 107 17.49 -12.56 14.46
CA PRO A 107 17.90 -12.49 15.85
C PRO A 107 19.29 -11.87 15.97
N ARG A 108 19.47 -11.02 16.97
CA ARG A 108 20.73 -10.33 17.28
C ARG A 108 21.07 -10.57 18.74
N LYS A 109 22.18 -10.00 19.21
CA LYS A 109 22.47 -9.98 20.65
C LYS A 109 21.24 -9.40 21.38
N PRO A 110 20.60 -10.19 22.27
CA PRO A 110 19.39 -9.73 22.93
C PRO A 110 19.64 -8.42 23.68
N THR A 111 18.66 -7.53 23.59
CA THR A 111 18.63 -6.28 24.36
C THR A 111 17.67 -6.43 25.54
N LYS A 112 17.45 -5.35 26.30
CA LYS A 112 16.59 -5.37 27.49
C LYS A 112 15.22 -4.79 27.16
N VAL A 113 14.18 -5.38 27.75
CA VAL A 113 12.90 -4.69 27.96
C VAL A 113 13.06 -3.80 29.19
N ILE A 114 12.75 -2.51 29.04
CA ILE A 114 12.87 -1.50 30.09
C ILE A 114 11.46 -1.10 30.50
N PHE A 115 11.16 -1.15 31.79
CA PHE A 115 9.91 -0.64 32.33
C PHE A 115 10.15 0.76 32.89
N GLU A 116 9.38 1.74 32.44
CA GLU A 116 9.33 3.02 33.16
C GLU A 116 8.79 2.78 34.58
N PRO A 117 9.23 3.55 35.59
CA PRO A 117 8.70 3.42 36.94
C PRO A 117 7.17 3.43 36.99
N GLY A 118 6.57 2.35 37.48
CA GLY A 118 5.11 2.18 37.56
C GLY A 118 4.43 1.56 36.33
N ALA A 119 5.15 1.29 35.24
CA ALA A 119 4.63 0.65 34.02
C ALA A 119 4.20 -0.81 34.25
N GLU A 120 4.82 -1.51 35.20
CA GLU A 120 4.55 -2.92 35.51
C GLU A 120 3.07 -3.19 35.83
N ARG A 121 2.38 -2.22 36.43
CA ARG A 121 0.96 -2.35 36.82
C ARG A 121 -0.01 -2.22 35.64
N GLY A 122 0.46 -1.74 34.50
CA GLY A 122 -0.35 -1.47 33.31
C GLY A 122 -0.04 -2.38 32.11
N ALA A 123 1.12 -3.02 32.10
CA ALA A 123 1.58 -3.85 31.00
C ALA A 123 0.77 -5.16 30.92
N LYS A 124 0.19 -5.44 29.75
CA LYS A 124 -0.55 -6.69 29.54
C LYS A 124 0.43 -7.84 29.28
N PRO A 125 0.16 -9.07 29.76
CA PRO A 125 1.08 -10.20 29.57
C PRO A 125 1.48 -10.44 28.10
N GLN A 126 0.54 -10.35 27.17
CA GLN A 126 0.84 -10.54 25.75
C GLN A 126 1.73 -9.45 25.15
N ASP A 127 1.67 -8.24 25.71
CA ASP A 127 2.51 -7.16 25.23
C ASP A 127 3.94 -7.32 25.76
N ILE A 128 4.11 -7.85 26.99
CA ILE A 128 5.41 -8.23 27.55
C ILE A 128 6.07 -9.31 26.67
N VAL A 129 5.32 -10.37 26.32
CA VAL A 129 5.82 -11.43 25.43
C VAL A 129 6.25 -10.88 24.06
N THR A 130 5.50 -9.92 23.52
CA THR A 130 5.86 -9.24 22.28
C THR A 130 7.13 -8.41 22.47
N ALA A 131 7.24 -7.64 23.55
CA ALA A 131 8.41 -6.82 23.87
C ALA A 131 9.68 -7.68 24.05
N GLU A 132 9.58 -8.80 24.75
CA GLU A 132 10.66 -9.77 24.89
C GLU A 132 11.07 -10.38 23.55
N THR A 133 10.09 -10.73 22.70
CA THR A 133 10.38 -11.21 21.33
C THR A 133 11.17 -10.15 20.56
N LEU A 134 10.74 -8.90 20.58
CA LEU A 134 11.47 -7.82 19.92
C LEU A 134 12.87 -7.60 20.52
N ALA A 135 13.02 -7.71 21.84
CA ALA A 135 14.30 -7.61 22.51
C ALA A 135 15.30 -8.69 22.08
N HIS A 136 14.83 -9.94 21.86
CA HIS A 136 15.63 -11.03 21.27
C HIS A 136 16.06 -10.74 19.83
N HIS A 137 15.27 -9.97 19.09
CA HIS A 137 15.62 -9.46 17.76
C HIS A 137 16.49 -8.20 17.79
N GLY A 138 16.96 -7.79 18.96
CA GLY A 138 17.90 -6.69 19.15
C GLY A 138 17.25 -5.31 19.29
N PHE A 139 15.93 -5.23 19.46
CA PHE A 139 15.24 -3.96 19.70
C PHE A 139 15.21 -3.62 21.18
N THR A 140 15.72 -2.44 21.56
CA THR A 140 15.46 -1.91 22.90
C THR A 140 14.02 -1.43 22.96
N VAL A 141 13.23 -2.07 23.84
CA VAL A 141 11.80 -1.76 24.05
C VAL A 141 11.63 -1.12 25.42
N VAL A 142 10.99 0.04 25.47
CA VAL A 142 10.58 0.72 26.70
C VAL A 142 9.06 0.63 26.82
N ILE A 143 8.59 0.03 27.91
CA ILE A 143 7.17 -0.01 28.27
C ILE A 143 6.87 1.22 29.11
N LYS A 144 5.94 2.04 28.64
CA LYS A 144 5.63 3.32 29.27
C LYS A 144 4.66 3.18 30.44
N ALA A 145 4.80 4.03 31.44
CA ALA A 145 3.82 4.12 32.51
C ALA A 145 2.50 4.70 31.97
N ILE A 146 1.36 4.21 32.47
CA ILE A 146 0.05 4.74 32.11
C ILE A 146 -0.14 6.09 32.82
N ASP A 147 -0.25 7.15 32.04
CA ASP A 147 -0.73 8.45 32.51
C ASP A 147 -2.27 8.39 32.63
N ARG A 148 -2.77 8.53 33.86
CA ARG A 148 -4.21 8.49 34.16
C ARG A 148 -4.88 9.86 34.13
N THR A 149 -4.15 10.90 33.73
CA THR A 149 -4.70 12.25 33.58
C THR A 149 -5.79 12.26 32.50
N PRO A 150 -6.95 12.89 32.75
CA PRO A 150 -8.02 12.98 31.74
C PRO A 150 -7.50 13.55 30.42
N GLY A 151 -7.69 12.81 29.32
CA GLY A 151 -7.25 13.23 27.98
C GLY A 151 -5.79 12.89 27.63
N ALA A 152 -5.03 12.26 28.53
CA ALA A 152 -3.68 11.82 28.24
C ALA A 152 -3.67 10.77 27.10
N LYS A 153 -2.84 11.02 26.08
CA LYS A 153 -2.51 10.02 25.07
C LYS A 153 -1.37 9.18 25.62
N ASN A 154 -1.65 7.93 25.93
CA ASN A 154 -0.66 6.97 26.41
C ASN A 154 -0.12 6.17 25.23
N PRO A 155 1.06 6.53 24.67
CA PRO A 155 1.70 5.66 23.71
C PRO A 155 2.11 4.36 24.39
N ASP A 156 1.79 3.23 23.78
CA ASP A 156 1.97 1.92 24.41
C ASP A 156 3.46 1.63 24.68
N TYR A 157 4.35 1.90 23.71
CA TYR A 157 5.77 1.52 23.76
C TYR A 157 6.70 2.53 23.07
N LEU A 158 7.95 2.58 23.52
CA LEU A 158 9.06 3.14 22.74
C LEU A 158 9.95 2.01 22.20
N ILE A 159 10.25 2.03 20.91
CA ILE A 159 11.20 1.07 20.30
C ILE A 159 12.25 1.88 19.57
N GLY A 160 13.50 1.81 20.05
CA GLY A 160 14.58 2.68 19.57
C GLY A 160 14.31 4.17 19.78
N GLY A 161 13.54 4.52 20.83
CA GLY A 161 13.16 5.91 21.16
C GLY A 161 11.93 6.44 20.42
N GLU A 162 11.41 5.72 19.44
CA GLU A 162 10.23 6.11 18.67
C GLU A 162 8.95 5.55 19.30
N VAL A 163 7.82 6.25 19.14
CA VAL A 163 6.50 5.78 19.61
C VAL A 163 5.96 4.69 18.70
N TRP A 164 5.56 3.57 19.30
CA TRP A 164 4.89 2.45 18.62
C TRP A 164 3.59 2.06 19.32
N GLU A 165 2.57 1.78 18.51
CA GLU A 165 1.34 1.13 18.95
C GLU A 165 1.51 -0.39 18.87
N MET A 166 1.16 -1.14 19.93
CA MET A 166 1.19 -2.60 19.90
C MET A 166 -0.22 -3.20 19.82
N LYS A 167 -0.37 -4.23 19.00
CA LYS A 167 -1.62 -4.98 18.84
C LYS A 167 -1.33 -6.47 18.77
N ALA A 168 -1.99 -7.24 19.63
CA ALA A 168 -1.92 -8.70 19.67
C ALA A 168 -3.33 -9.33 19.55
N PRO A 169 -3.97 -9.28 18.37
CA PRO A 169 -5.35 -9.74 18.19
C PRO A 169 -5.50 -11.26 18.38
N GLU A 170 -6.64 -11.68 18.92
CA GLU A 170 -7.02 -13.10 19.10
C GLU A 170 -8.15 -13.54 18.15
N GLY A 171 -8.74 -12.61 17.41
CA GLY A 171 -9.93 -12.86 16.59
C GLY A 171 -9.68 -13.85 15.44
N SER A 172 -10.76 -14.49 14.99
CA SER A 172 -10.78 -15.39 13.84
C SER A 172 -11.42 -14.78 12.58
N SER A 173 -12.03 -13.60 12.69
CA SER A 173 -12.75 -12.99 11.56
C SER A 173 -11.79 -12.42 10.52
N GLU A 174 -11.86 -12.94 9.30
CA GLU A 174 -11.12 -12.41 8.14
C GLU A 174 -11.50 -10.97 7.80
N LYS A 175 -12.76 -10.59 7.93
CA LYS A 175 -13.22 -9.25 7.51
C LYS A 175 -12.75 -8.16 8.49
N ASN A 176 -12.84 -8.44 9.78
CA ASN A 176 -12.83 -7.40 10.81
C ASN A 176 -11.60 -7.42 11.72
N THR A 177 -10.97 -8.58 11.95
CA THR A 177 -9.93 -8.72 12.99
C THR A 177 -8.75 -7.77 12.74
N ILE A 178 -8.13 -7.87 11.56
CA ILE A 178 -6.99 -7.03 11.18
C ILE A 178 -7.43 -5.60 10.88
N SER A 179 -8.56 -5.43 10.17
CA SER A 179 -9.12 -4.12 9.81
C SER A 179 -9.34 -3.22 11.03
N GLY A 180 -9.94 -3.77 12.09
CA GLY A 180 -10.19 -3.07 13.34
C GLY A 180 -8.91 -2.62 14.04
N GLN A 181 -7.85 -3.43 14.00
CA GLN A 181 -6.56 -3.06 14.62
C GLN A 181 -5.93 -1.86 13.91
N PHE A 182 -5.89 -1.88 12.56
CA PHE A 182 -5.32 -0.76 11.79
C PHE A 182 -6.11 0.54 12.01
N LYS A 183 -7.45 0.48 11.99
CA LYS A 183 -8.30 1.67 12.23
C LYS A 183 -8.02 2.33 13.58
N ARG A 184 -7.68 1.55 14.60
CA ARG A 184 -7.35 2.04 15.95
C ARG A 184 -5.91 2.54 16.02
N ALA A 185 -4.95 1.75 15.54
CA ALA A 185 -3.52 2.05 15.64
C ALA A 185 -3.14 3.37 14.93
N ARG A 186 -3.66 3.59 13.72
CA ARG A 186 -3.42 4.82 12.93
C ARG A 186 -3.85 6.12 13.61
N LYS A 187 -4.65 6.06 14.68
CA LYS A 187 -5.04 7.24 15.46
C LYS A 187 -4.05 7.56 16.58
N GLN A 188 -3.21 6.60 16.96
CA GLN A 188 -2.40 6.65 18.17
C GLN A 188 -0.91 6.83 17.83
N ALA A 189 -0.43 6.17 16.78
CA ALA A 189 0.97 6.25 16.36
C ALA A 189 1.12 6.17 14.83
N SER A 190 2.28 6.61 14.34
CA SER A 190 2.73 6.39 12.96
C SER A 190 3.45 5.05 12.77
N ARG A 191 3.68 4.29 13.85
CA ARG A 191 4.37 3.00 13.82
C ARG A 191 3.59 1.96 14.61
N MET A 192 3.55 0.74 14.09
CA MET A 192 2.71 -0.32 14.65
C MET A 192 3.47 -1.64 14.75
N VAL A 193 3.34 -2.31 15.89
CA VAL A 193 3.67 -3.72 16.07
C VAL A 193 2.38 -4.53 16.02
N LEU A 194 2.33 -5.54 15.17
CA LEU A 194 1.24 -6.50 15.09
C LEU A 194 1.76 -7.90 15.45
N ASP A 195 1.44 -8.39 16.64
CA ASP A 195 1.74 -9.75 17.07
C ASP A 195 0.62 -10.71 16.65
N LEU A 196 0.92 -11.60 15.71
CA LEU A 196 0.03 -12.64 15.22
C LEU A 196 0.11 -13.93 16.05
N GLY A 197 0.94 -13.98 17.10
CA GLY A 197 1.21 -15.19 17.86
C GLY A 197 -0.02 -15.85 18.49
N ARG A 198 -1.09 -15.08 18.72
CA ARG A 198 -2.34 -15.56 19.33
C ARG A 198 -3.54 -15.51 18.38
N ILE A 199 -3.32 -15.14 17.11
CA ILE A 199 -4.44 -14.99 16.18
C ILE A 199 -5.02 -16.37 15.83
N ARG A 200 -6.35 -16.50 15.94
CA ARG A 200 -7.07 -17.73 15.56
C ARG A 200 -7.25 -17.85 14.04
N LEU A 201 -7.17 -16.73 13.33
CA LEU A 201 -7.13 -16.71 11.88
C LEU A 201 -5.86 -17.41 11.36
N ASP A 202 -5.93 -17.95 10.13
CA ASP A 202 -4.75 -18.41 9.43
C ASP A 202 -3.70 -17.30 9.35
N GLU A 203 -2.45 -17.61 9.69
CA GLU A 203 -1.40 -16.60 9.79
C GLU A 203 -1.09 -15.99 8.43
N ARG A 204 -1.12 -16.77 7.35
CA ARG A 204 -0.82 -16.27 6.00
C ARG A 204 -1.88 -15.29 5.56
N VAL A 205 -3.16 -15.61 5.81
CA VAL A 205 -4.29 -14.70 5.57
C VAL A 205 -4.14 -13.43 6.39
N ALA A 206 -3.89 -13.55 7.70
CA ALA A 206 -3.72 -12.39 8.59
C ALA A 206 -2.57 -11.47 8.16
N LYS A 207 -1.43 -12.07 7.80
CA LYS A 207 -0.24 -11.37 7.30
C LYS A 207 -0.52 -10.68 5.97
N SER A 208 -1.17 -11.34 5.02
CA SER A 208 -1.55 -10.73 3.73
C SER A 208 -2.45 -9.52 3.94
N GLN A 209 -3.49 -9.66 4.76
CA GLN A 209 -4.40 -8.56 5.08
C GLN A 209 -3.69 -7.39 5.77
N ALA A 210 -2.74 -7.67 6.67
CA ALA A 210 -1.97 -6.62 7.35
C ALA A 210 -1.09 -5.86 6.36
N ILE A 211 -0.40 -6.58 5.46
CA ILE A 211 0.47 -6.00 4.43
C ILE A 211 -0.34 -5.14 3.45
N GLU A 212 -1.45 -5.66 2.92
CA GLU A 212 -2.34 -4.91 2.03
C GLU A 212 -2.83 -3.62 2.69
N ARG A 213 -3.24 -3.69 3.95
CA ARG A 213 -3.71 -2.52 4.70
C ARG A 213 -2.61 -1.52 5.02
N PHE A 214 -1.39 -1.99 5.24
CA PHE A 214 -0.24 -1.12 5.47
C PHE A 214 0.19 -0.37 4.21
N TYR A 215 0.16 -1.01 3.04
CA TYR A 215 0.49 -0.33 1.78
C TYR A 215 -0.69 0.44 1.17
N GLY A 216 -1.94 0.12 1.53
CA GLY A 216 -3.13 0.84 1.06
C GLY A 216 -3.40 2.16 1.80
N GLN A 217 -2.38 2.75 2.44
CA GLN A 217 -2.56 3.88 3.33
C GLN A 217 -1.31 4.71 3.58
N ASN A 218 -1.45 5.87 4.25
CA ASN A 218 -0.38 6.87 4.42
C ASN A 218 -0.13 7.36 5.86
N LYS A 219 -0.81 6.82 6.88
CA LYS A 219 -0.64 7.25 8.29
C LYS A 219 0.40 6.46 9.07
N LEU A 220 0.49 5.14 8.83
CA LEU A 220 1.54 4.29 9.39
C LEU A 220 2.71 4.27 8.42
N THR A 221 3.90 4.60 8.90
CA THR A 221 5.14 4.58 8.13
C THR A 221 5.94 3.30 8.38
N HIS A 222 5.75 2.65 9.53
CA HIS A 222 6.44 1.41 9.88
C HIS A 222 5.47 0.38 10.45
N LEU A 223 5.65 -0.88 10.05
CA LEU A 223 4.95 -2.03 10.58
C LEU A 223 5.96 -3.13 10.92
N LEU A 224 5.93 -3.59 12.17
CA LEU A 224 6.55 -4.84 12.58
C LEU A 224 5.46 -5.91 12.68
N ILE A 225 5.65 -7.06 12.03
CA ILE A 225 4.80 -8.23 12.22
C ILE A 225 5.62 -9.28 12.98
N VAL A 226 5.09 -9.73 14.12
CA VAL A 226 5.59 -10.90 14.85
C VAL A 226 4.73 -12.11 14.48
N THR A 227 5.34 -13.18 13.99
CA THR A 227 4.63 -14.42 13.62
C THR A 227 4.40 -15.32 14.84
N LYS A 228 3.60 -16.37 14.68
CA LYS A 228 3.43 -17.48 15.63
C LYS A 228 4.74 -18.21 15.91
N SER A 229 5.64 -18.29 14.92
CA SER A 229 7.01 -18.79 15.08
C SER A 229 7.96 -17.79 15.75
N ARG A 230 7.47 -16.62 16.18
CA ARG A 230 8.25 -15.52 16.76
C ARG A 230 9.30 -14.91 15.83
N GLU A 231 9.14 -15.09 14.52
CA GLU A 231 9.91 -14.34 13.53
C GLU A 231 9.37 -12.91 13.43
N VAL A 232 10.27 -11.96 13.19
CA VAL A 232 9.94 -10.53 13.10
C VAL A 232 10.19 -10.03 11.68
N PHE A 233 9.17 -9.46 11.05
CA PHE A 233 9.26 -8.84 9.73
C PHE A 233 9.03 -7.34 9.82
N LEU A 234 9.94 -6.55 9.26
CA LEU A 234 9.83 -5.10 9.13
C LEU A 234 9.29 -4.70 7.75
N TYR A 235 8.29 -3.83 7.73
CA TYR A 235 7.75 -3.19 6.54
C TYR A 235 7.81 -1.67 6.73
N THR A 236 8.14 -0.96 5.66
CA THR A 236 8.29 0.50 5.65
C THR A 236 7.56 1.10 4.47
N LEU A 237 6.88 2.23 4.69
CA LEU A 237 6.52 3.15 3.62
C LEU A 237 7.63 4.17 3.49
N GLY A 238 8.18 4.29 2.28
CA GLY A 238 9.09 5.37 1.91
C GLY A 238 8.35 6.68 1.72
#